data_AF-A0A9W6VDC8-F1
#
_entry.id   AF-A0A9W6VDC8-F1
#
_cell.length_a   1.000
_cell.length_b   1.000
_cell.length_c   1.000
_cell.angle_alpha   90.00
_cell.angle_beta   90.00
_cell.angle_gamma   90.00
#
_symmetry.space_group_name_H-M   'P 1'
#
loop_
_entity.id
_entity.type
_entity.pdbx_description
1 polymer ?
#
loop_
_entity_poly.entity_id
_entity_poly.type
_entity_poly.pdbx_seq_one_letter_code
_entity_poly.pdbx_strand_id
1 'polypeptide(L)'
;MTDLTRPLCSAPSIAVAVARKLAEKQPMTQYAVLIFEGAKELPAEVLAAHGDLPGRIAEKGGRIVAGLALPGNETATAIRGEEITDGPFIETKEALAGVFVLEARDLDHAIALAELTPIVDGGVEVRPLLGFHVLEDS
;
A
#
# COMPACT_ATOMS: atom_id res chain seq x y z
N MET A 1 52.33 -38.68 13.36
CA MET A 1 51.99 -37.38 13.98
C MET A 1 51.03 -36.66 13.05
N THR A 2 49.86 -36.37 13.59
CA THR A 2 48.73 -35.62 13.05
C THR A 2 49.13 -34.32 12.35
N ASP A 3 48.46 -34.00 11.24
CA ASP A 3 47.65 -32.78 11.22
C ASP A 3 46.50 -32.92 10.21
N LEU A 4 45.30 -33.09 10.74
CA LEU A 4 44.05 -33.25 10.01
C LEU A 4 43.14 -32.02 10.19
N THR A 5 43.71 -30.83 10.40
CA THR A 5 42.93 -29.59 10.59
C THR A 5 42.91 -28.72 9.33
N ARG A 6 42.30 -29.24 8.25
CA ARG A 6 41.74 -28.36 7.22
C ARG A 6 40.32 -27.99 7.66
N PRO A 7 39.98 -26.71 7.89
CA PRO A 7 38.61 -26.34 8.18
C PRO A 7 37.78 -26.65 6.93
N LEU A 8 36.79 -27.54 7.07
CA LEU A 8 35.73 -27.64 6.08
C LEU A 8 35.04 -26.27 6.09
N CYS A 9 35.27 -25.50 5.03
CA CYS A 9 34.48 -24.32 4.73
C CYS A 9 33.02 -24.79 4.64
N SER A 10 32.20 -24.49 5.66
CA SER A 10 30.77 -24.83 5.64
C SER A 10 30.07 -23.85 4.71
N ALA A 11 30.13 -24.15 3.41
CA ALA A 11 29.23 -23.50 2.47
C ALA A 11 27.80 -23.74 2.99
N PRO A 12 26.98 -22.68 3.12
CA PRO A 12 25.60 -22.85 3.54
C PRO A 12 24.92 -23.84 2.59
N SER A 13 24.16 -24.77 3.15
CA SER A 13 23.40 -25.74 2.37
C SER A 13 22.62 -25.03 1.26
N ILE A 14 22.47 -25.68 0.11
CA ILE A 14 21.61 -25.19 -0.98
C ILE A 14 20.24 -24.80 -0.43
N ALA A 15 19.71 -25.51 0.56
CA ALA A 15 18.46 -25.14 1.24
C ALA A 15 18.51 -23.78 1.95
N VAL A 16 19.64 -23.42 2.60
CA VAL A 16 19.84 -22.13 3.27
C VAL A 16 20.08 -21.02 2.24
N ALA A 17 20.83 -21.29 1.18
CA ALA A 17 21.04 -20.34 0.09
C ALA A 17 19.74 -20.08 -0.70
N VAL A 18 18.91 -21.11 -0.92
CA VAL A 18 17.59 -21.01 -1.55
C VAL A 18 16.61 -20.30 -0.64
N ALA A 19 16.52 -20.65 0.65
CA ALA A 19 15.69 -19.94 1.62
C ALA A 19 16.07 -18.46 1.73
N ARG A 20 17.38 -18.16 1.75
CA ARG A 20 17.89 -16.79 1.72
C ARG A 20 17.54 -16.08 0.41
N LYS A 21 17.64 -16.75 -0.73
CA LYS A 21 17.27 -16.18 -2.05
C LYS A 21 15.77 -16.01 -2.23
N LEU A 22 14.95 -16.82 -1.55
CA LEU A 22 13.49 -16.70 -1.47
C LEU A 22 13.07 -15.60 -0.48
N ALA A 23 13.83 -15.39 0.60
CA ALA A 23 13.68 -14.27 1.54
C ALA A 23 14.22 -12.93 0.98
N GLU A 24 15.25 -12.96 0.15
CA GLU A 24 15.75 -11.80 -0.62
C GLU A 24 14.79 -11.43 -1.77
N LYS A 25 13.86 -12.33 -2.11
CA LYS A 25 12.76 -12.11 -3.07
C LYS A 25 11.42 -11.81 -2.39
N GLN A 26 11.41 -11.42 -1.12
CA GLN A 26 10.20 -10.87 -0.52
C GLN A 26 9.82 -9.63 -1.35
N PRO A 27 8.72 -9.67 -2.13
CA PRO A 27 8.29 -8.49 -2.85
C PRO A 27 8.05 -7.40 -1.79
N MET A 28 8.43 -6.16 -2.08
CA MET A 28 8.06 -5.02 -1.24
C MET A 28 6.62 -5.19 -0.79
N THR A 29 6.38 -5.12 0.52
CA THR A 29 5.05 -5.41 1.05
C THR A 29 4.12 -4.34 0.51
N GLN A 30 2.96 -4.76 0.00
CA GLN A 30 1.95 -3.85 -0.50
C GLN A 30 0.98 -3.50 0.61
N TYR A 31 0.57 -2.24 0.62
CA TYR A 31 -0.36 -1.67 1.57
C TYR A 31 -1.45 -0.93 0.79
N ALA A 32 -2.71 -1.12 1.16
CA ALA A 32 -3.77 -0.20 0.75
C ALA A 32 -3.69 1.01 1.66
N VAL A 33 -3.67 2.19 1.06
CA VAL A 33 -3.85 3.46 1.76
C VAL A 33 -5.21 4.00 1.35
N LEU A 34 -6.12 4.06 2.32
CA LEU A 34 -7.47 4.59 2.16
C LEU A 34 -7.45 6.05 2.59
N ILE A 35 -7.93 6.95 1.75
CA ILE A 35 -7.95 8.39 2.00
C ILE A 35 -9.36 8.76 2.46
N PHE A 36 -9.48 9.29 3.67
CA PHE A 36 -10.73 9.79 4.22
C PHE A 36 -10.69 11.32 4.33
N GLU A 37 -11.72 11.98 3.83
CA GLU A 37 -11.80 13.44 3.76
C GLU A 37 -13.23 13.92 4.07
N GLY A 38 -13.34 14.94 4.92
CA GLY A 38 -14.57 15.61 5.31
C GLY A 38 -14.89 16.82 4.43
N ALA A 39 -13.87 17.40 3.77
CA ALA A 39 -14.08 18.49 2.82
C ALA A 39 -14.74 17.99 1.53
N LYS A 40 -15.86 18.62 1.15
CA LYS A 40 -16.57 18.31 -0.11
C LYS A 40 -15.82 18.80 -1.35
N GLU A 41 -15.04 19.85 -1.20
CA GLU A 41 -14.24 20.46 -2.26
C GLU A 41 -12.83 20.71 -1.72
N LEU A 42 -11.83 20.25 -2.48
CA LEU A 42 -10.43 20.44 -2.11
C LEU A 42 -9.87 21.69 -2.78
N PRO A 43 -9.07 22.51 -2.05
CA PRO A 43 -8.33 23.61 -2.67
C PRO A 43 -7.43 23.12 -3.81
N ALA A 44 -7.24 23.95 -4.84
CA ALA A 44 -6.41 23.60 -6.00
C ALA A 44 -4.97 23.21 -5.63
N GLU A 45 -4.42 23.81 -4.57
CA GLU A 45 -3.09 23.47 -4.04
C GLU A 45 -3.03 22.03 -3.49
N VAL A 46 -4.09 21.57 -2.81
CA VAL A 46 -4.17 20.21 -2.27
C VAL A 46 -4.28 19.20 -3.42
N LEU A 47 -5.08 19.51 -4.43
CA LEU A 47 -5.19 18.70 -5.64
C LEU A 47 -3.85 18.59 -6.37
N ALA A 48 -3.11 19.70 -6.50
CA ALA A 48 -1.76 19.69 -7.08
C ALA A 48 -0.79 18.83 -6.25
N ALA A 49 -0.84 18.96 -4.92
CA ALA A 49 -0.01 18.18 -4.01
C ALA A 49 -0.29 16.66 -4.10
N HIS A 50 -1.52 16.25 -4.41
CA HIS A 50 -1.82 14.84 -4.72
C HIS A 50 -1.14 14.37 -6.01
N GLY A 51 -1.06 15.24 -7.03
CA GLY A 51 -0.34 14.97 -8.27
C GLY A 51 1.16 14.74 -8.07
N ASP A 52 1.76 15.44 -7.10
CA ASP A 52 3.19 15.35 -6.78
C ASP A 52 3.53 14.23 -5.76
N LEU A 53 2.51 13.67 -5.10
CA LEU A 53 2.67 12.65 -4.05
C LEU A 53 3.48 11.43 -4.50
N PRO A 54 3.28 10.85 -5.71
CA PRO A 54 4.09 9.70 -6.16
C PRO A 54 5.60 10.01 -6.17
N GLY A 55 5.99 11.22 -6.57
CA GLY A 55 7.39 11.66 -6.57
C GLY A 55 7.97 11.74 -5.17
N ARG A 56 7.24 12.37 -4.24
CA ARG A 56 7.64 12.50 -2.82
C ARG A 56 7.78 11.14 -2.13
N ILE A 57 6.93 10.18 -2.48
CA ILE A 57 7.02 8.80 -1.99
C ILE A 57 8.24 8.08 -2.60
N ALA A 58 8.49 8.24 -3.90
CA ALA A 58 9.63 7.64 -4.58
C ALA A 58 10.97 8.13 -4.02
N GLU A 59 11.10 9.43 -3.72
CA GLU A 59 12.29 10.02 -3.09
C GLU A 59 12.63 9.38 -1.73
N LYS A 60 11.63 8.82 -1.05
CA LYS A 60 11.77 8.14 0.24
C LYS A 60 11.87 6.62 0.12
N GLY A 61 11.94 6.09 -1.09
CA GLY A 61 12.11 4.66 -1.35
C GLY A 61 10.82 3.84 -1.30
N GLY A 62 9.66 4.48 -1.41
CA GLY A 62 8.38 3.81 -1.65
C GLY A 62 7.96 3.87 -3.12
N ARG A 63 6.84 3.23 -3.45
CA ARG A 63 6.23 3.34 -4.78
C ARG A 63 4.71 3.23 -4.70
N ILE A 64 4.01 4.18 -5.31
CA ILE A 64 2.57 3.98 -5.60
C ILE A 64 2.45 3.11 -6.84
N VAL A 65 1.80 1.95 -6.71
CA VAL A 65 1.58 0.99 -7.80
C VAL A 65 0.35 1.36 -8.62
N ALA A 66 -0.70 1.80 -7.95
CA ALA A 66 -1.93 2.30 -8.53
C ALA A 66 -2.58 3.29 -7.55
N GLY A 67 -3.25 4.32 -8.06
CA GLY A 67 -3.95 5.30 -7.25
C GLY A 67 -5.20 5.80 -7.97
N LEU A 68 -6.29 5.95 -7.22
CA LEU A 68 -7.61 6.33 -7.74
C LEU A 68 -8.23 7.35 -6.79
N ALA A 69 -8.67 8.48 -7.34
CA ALA A 69 -9.54 9.41 -6.65
C ALA A 69 -11.00 8.94 -6.81
N LEU A 70 -11.78 9.02 -5.74
CA LEU A 70 -13.20 8.68 -5.76
C LEU A 70 -14.02 9.97 -5.75
N PRO A 71 -15.01 10.12 -6.64
CA PRO A 71 -15.95 11.23 -6.59
C PRO A 71 -16.81 11.18 -5.31
N GLY A 72 -17.59 12.23 -5.08
CA GLY A 72 -18.43 12.37 -3.89
C GLY A 72 -19.37 11.18 -3.65
N ASN A 73 -19.76 11.00 -2.39
CA ASN A 73 -20.59 9.89 -1.90
C ASN A 73 -21.90 9.70 -2.70
N GLU A 74 -22.45 10.77 -3.28
CA GLU A 74 -23.64 10.74 -4.13
C GLU A 74 -23.48 9.91 -5.41
N THR A 75 -22.24 9.62 -5.81
CA THR A 75 -21.94 8.76 -6.97
C THR A 75 -21.80 7.29 -6.61
N ALA A 76 -21.76 6.96 -5.32
CA ALA A 76 -21.62 5.59 -4.87
C ALA A 76 -22.94 4.83 -4.99
N THR A 77 -22.83 3.51 -5.17
CA THR A 77 -23.95 2.58 -5.09
C THR A 77 -23.51 1.41 -4.23
N ALA A 78 -24.27 1.11 -3.19
CA ALA A 78 -23.98 0.04 -2.25
C ALA A 78 -24.89 -1.16 -2.49
N ILE A 79 -24.34 -2.36 -2.29
CA ILE A 79 -25.07 -3.62 -2.36
C ILE A 79 -25.00 -4.29 -0.98
N ARG A 80 -26.15 -4.67 -0.41
CA ARG A 80 -26.29 -5.35 0.88
C ARG A 80 -27.21 -6.56 0.75
N GLY A 81 -26.61 -7.74 0.58
CA GLY A 81 -27.39 -8.92 0.20
C GLY A 81 -27.99 -8.71 -1.18
N GLU A 82 -29.33 -8.74 -1.27
CA GLU A 82 -30.07 -8.48 -2.51
C GLU A 82 -30.51 -7.01 -2.64
N GLU A 83 -30.26 -6.18 -1.62
CA GLU A 83 -30.63 -4.76 -1.62
C GLU A 83 -29.55 -3.91 -2.31
N ILE A 84 -29.99 -2.98 -3.17
CA ILE A 84 -29.13 -2.00 -3.85
C ILE A 84 -29.60 -0.61 -3.43
N THR A 85 -28.69 0.21 -2.92
CA THR A 85 -28.98 1.57 -2.43
C THR A 85 -28.04 2.59 -3.04
N ASP A 86 -28.57 3.77 -3.37
CA ASP A 86 -27.75 4.92 -3.73
C ASP A 86 -26.99 5.44 -2.49
N GLY A 87 -25.73 5.83 -2.69
CA GLY A 87 -24.83 6.26 -1.63
C GLY A 87 -23.82 5.20 -1.17
N PRO A 88 -22.93 5.56 -0.22
CA PRO A 88 -21.86 4.69 0.24
C PRO A 88 -22.38 3.53 1.10
N PHE A 89 -21.60 2.46 1.24
CA PHE A 89 -21.98 1.29 2.05
C PHE A 89 -22.15 1.61 3.54
N ILE A 90 -21.36 2.56 4.05
CA ILE A 90 -21.44 3.12 5.40
C ILE A 90 -21.42 4.64 5.26
N GLU A 91 -22.37 5.31 5.89
CA GLU A 91 -22.31 6.77 6.05
C GLU A 91 -21.41 7.12 7.23
N THR A 92 -20.39 7.93 6.95
CA THR A 92 -19.38 8.37 7.92
C THR A 92 -19.27 9.89 7.90
N LYS A 93 -18.62 10.45 8.93
CA LYS A 93 -18.32 11.88 8.97
C LYS A 93 -17.34 12.28 7.85
N GLU A 94 -16.31 11.46 7.62
CA GLU A 94 -15.32 11.63 6.55
C GLU A 94 -15.60 10.61 5.44
N ALA A 95 -15.75 11.06 4.20
CA ALA A 95 -16.00 10.21 3.05
C ALA A 95 -14.71 9.51 2.58
N LEU A 96 -14.84 8.29 2.03
CA LEU A 96 -13.73 7.64 1.35
C LEU A 96 -13.47 8.36 0.02
N ALA A 97 -12.45 9.22 -0.01
CA ALA A 97 -12.14 10.12 -1.11
C ALA A 97 -11.11 9.56 -2.10
N GLY A 98 -10.40 8.50 -1.74
CA GLY A 98 -9.41 7.90 -2.62
C GLY A 98 -8.78 6.64 -2.03
N VAL A 99 -8.09 5.91 -2.91
CA VAL A 99 -7.31 4.74 -2.53
C VAL A 99 -6.06 4.65 -3.38
N PHE A 100 -4.96 4.22 -2.78
CA PHE A 100 -3.78 3.82 -3.54
C PHE A 100 -3.11 2.58 -2.95
N VAL A 101 -2.43 1.83 -3.81
CA VAL A 101 -1.58 0.70 -3.43
C VAL A 101 -0.16 1.21 -3.31
N LEU A 102 0.38 1.07 -2.11
CA LEU A 102 1.71 1.51 -1.72
C LEU A 102 2.62 0.32 -1.53
N GLU A 103 3.75 0.28 -2.23
CA GLU A 103 4.86 -0.58 -1.90
C GLU A 103 5.79 0.10 -0.92
N ALA A 104 6.04 -0.59 0.20
CA ALA A 104 6.98 -0.17 1.23
C ALA A 104 7.81 -1.37 1.73
N ARG A 105 8.82 -1.08 2.54
CA ARG A 105 9.76 -2.11 3.04
C ARG A 105 9.13 -2.93 4.16
N ASP A 106 8.31 -2.27 4.97
CA ASP A 106 7.58 -2.78 6.13
C ASP A 106 6.45 -1.79 6.48
N LEU A 107 5.68 -2.08 7.54
CA LEU A 107 4.52 -1.28 7.94
C LEU A 107 4.92 0.10 8.44
N ASP A 108 6.02 0.20 9.21
CA ASP A 108 6.50 1.49 9.72
C ASP A 108 6.91 2.41 8.57
N HIS A 109 7.57 1.85 7.54
CA HIS A 109 7.89 2.58 6.33
C HIS A 109 6.61 2.99 5.57
N ALA A 110 5.62 2.11 5.47
CA ALA A 110 4.34 2.43 4.82
C ALA A 110 3.62 3.59 5.52
N ILE A 111 3.58 3.59 6.86
CA ILE A 111 2.99 4.67 7.66
C ILE A 111 3.72 5.98 7.39
N ALA A 112 5.05 5.99 7.49
CA ALA A 112 5.85 7.20 7.26
C ALA A 112 5.69 7.78 5.84
N LEU A 113 5.44 6.93 4.84
CA LEU A 113 5.14 7.36 3.47
C LEU A 113 3.70 7.86 3.33
N ALA A 114 2.73 7.19 3.97
CA ALA A 114 1.32 7.56 3.92
C ALA A 114 1.04 8.90 4.61
N GLU A 115 1.82 9.28 5.63
CA GLU A 115 1.78 10.61 6.29
C GLU A 115 2.04 11.78 5.32
N LEU A 116 2.62 11.52 4.14
CA LEU A 116 2.86 12.55 3.13
C LEU A 116 1.62 12.90 2.31
N THR A 117 0.55 12.10 2.44
CA THR A 117 -0.72 12.30 1.74
C THR A 117 -1.31 13.64 2.12
N PRO A 118 -1.59 14.54 1.15
CA PRO A 118 -2.28 15.79 1.43
C PRO A 118 -3.70 15.51 1.94
N ILE A 119 -4.07 16.12 3.07
CA ILE A 119 -5.38 15.97 3.71
C ILE A 119 -5.77 17.35 4.26
N VAL A 120 -7.05 17.72 4.12
CA VAL A 120 -7.59 18.98 4.68
C VAL A 120 -8.29 18.71 6.01
N ASP A 121 -9.26 17.80 6.03
CA ASP A 121 -10.05 17.43 7.21
C ASP A 121 -10.33 15.92 7.20
N GLY A 122 -9.43 15.12 7.76
CA GLY A 122 -9.57 13.67 7.79
C GLY A 122 -8.24 12.97 8.02
N GLY A 123 -7.99 11.89 7.28
CA GLY A 123 -6.74 11.14 7.41
C GLY A 123 -6.62 9.97 6.45
N VAL A 124 -5.63 9.12 6.71
CA VAL A 124 -5.39 7.91 5.95
C VAL A 124 -5.42 6.66 6.83
N GLU A 125 -5.97 5.57 6.30
CA GLU A 125 -5.86 4.25 6.90
C GLU A 125 -4.88 3.40 6.07
N VAL A 126 -3.81 2.93 6.72
CA VAL A 126 -2.82 2.03 6.10
C VAL A 126 -3.13 0.59 6.47
N ARG A 127 -3.43 -0.24 5.48
CA ARG A 127 -3.75 -1.66 5.65
C ARG A 127 -2.76 -2.54 4.90
N PRO A 128 -2.11 -3.53 5.55
CA PRO A 128 -1.35 -4.55 4.83
C PRO A 128 -2.25 -5.28 3.83
N LEU A 129 -1.80 -5.43 2.59
CA LEU A 129 -2.47 -6.27 1.61
C LEU A 129 -1.95 -7.69 1.72
N LEU A 130 -2.85 -8.61 2.05
CA LEU A 130 -2.60 -10.03 1.85
C LEU A 130 -2.76 -10.27 0.36
N GLY A 131 -1.69 -10.64 -0.32
CA GLY A 131 -1.66 -10.78 -1.78
C GLY A 131 -2.88 -11.53 -2.30
N PHE A 132 -3.78 -10.81 -2.96
CA PHE A 132 -4.87 -11.40 -3.73
C PHE A 132 -4.44 -11.32 -5.19
N HIS A 133 -3.78 -12.39 -5.64
CA HIS A 133 -3.50 -12.56 -7.06
C HIS A 133 -4.80 -12.96 -7.75
N VAL A 134 -5.40 -12.06 -8.53
CA VAL A 134 -6.15 -12.52 -9.69
C VAL A 134 -5.10 -12.92 -10.72
N LEU A 135 -4.76 -14.21 -10.77
CA LEU A 135 -4.00 -14.77 -11.87
C LEU A 135 -4.95 -14.81 -13.06
N GLU A 136 -4.84 -13.87 -13.99
CA GLU A 136 -5.23 -14.15 -15.36
C GLU A 136 -4.02 -14.81 -16.03
N ASP A 137 -4.20 -16.05 -16.50
CA ASP A 137 -3.23 -16.71 -17.35
C ASP A 137 -2.97 -15.84 -18.60
N SER A 138 -1.72 -15.39 -18.73
CA SER A 138 -0.96 -15.00 -19.94
C SER A 138 -1.73 -14.61 -21.21
#